data_AF-A0A8T5MUL6-F1
#
_entry.id   AF-A0A8T5MUL6-F1
#
_cell.length_a   1.000
_cell.length_b   1.000
_cell.length_c   1.000
_cell.angle_alpha   90.00
_cell.angle_beta   90.00
_cell.angle_gamma   90.00
#
_symmetry.space_group_name_H-M   'P 1'
#
loop_
_entity.id
_entity.type
_entity.pdbx_description
1 polymer ?
#
loop_
_entity_poly.entity_id
_entity_poly.type
_entity_poly.pdbx_seq_one_letter_code
_entity_poly.pdbx_strand_id
1 'polypeptide(L)'
;MTKMLVLSNKKIWGKIGDSDIIIDEWKNNETKLSDFGIVVLDMDVGKFDLAVFSEKREEITKILNSGGIVICLNHKDKMILSHISSYHEEDEYNYSWLSSKGNMPAFGFSDGIGSNYTLLSKDNLIKEYFSNVKQYYKTMRLTKFSNREGTMGFGIFAPGDTDVFATVTETREPIAMIVKVLNGSLIFLPQNELLYTKNGTDAIAIKQLFQIGNKYYDLNKEDVGDVFGIPDWIEKYKLEQQKDIEKQIKENADKTIELKKANREFNIINMLLYGSGKQLEHSIKYIFQKMGCSVEKTESGAKRDLIINTKYGIKFTVEVTSSKGIVGRNDKNYGQLLQHLQIKEDSEKLLFIANAYRDEDLSERTGKDAFSKELLDLATRNDICVLTTLDIFNFYKKIINGSMGIEEIIKIISNTSGQYDEKIVIK
;
A
#
# COMPACT_ATOMS: atom_id res chain seq x y z
N MET A 1 -4.03 -14.77 1.15
CA MET A 1 -3.17 -13.61 1.42
C MET A 1 -1.75 -14.06 1.19
N THR A 2 -0.96 -13.25 0.49
CA THR A 2 0.43 -13.59 0.16
C THR A 2 1.28 -13.31 1.38
N LYS A 3 2.02 -14.32 1.86
CA LYS A 3 2.94 -14.14 2.97
C LYS A 3 4.32 -13.75 2.45
N MET A 4 5.01 -12.93 3.25
CA MET A 4 6.39 -12.54 3.03
C MET A 4 7.30 -13.10 4.10
N LEU A 5 8.43 -13.67 3.68
CA LEU A 5 9.56 -13.99 4.54
C LEU A 5 10.68 -12.98 4.28
N VAL A 6 11.22 -12.39 5.35
CA VAL A 6 12.45 -11.60 5.30
C VAL A 6 13.54 -12.41 5.97
N LEU A 7 14.53 -12.85 5.19
CA LEU A 7 15.73 -13.50 5.70
C LEU A 7 16.85 -12.48 5.80
N SER A 8 17.34 -12.22 7.01
CA SER A 8 18.48 -11.34 7.24
C SER A 8 19.50 -11.99 8.17
N ASN A 9 20.79 -11.67 7.99
CA ASN A 9 21.87 -12.08 8.90
C ASN A 9 22.11 -11.03 9.97
N LYS A 10 21.42 -9.89 9.87
CA LYS A 10 21.39 -8.85 10.88
C LYS A 10 20.29 -9.19 11.87
N LYS A 11 20.60 -9.07 13.18
CA LYS A 11 19.58 -9.15 14.22
C LYS A 11 18.59 -8.00 14.01
N ILE A 12 17.41 -8.32 13.48
CA ILE A 12 16.32 -7.35 13.35
C ILE A 12 15.66 -7.21 14.73
N TRP A 13 15.70 -6.00 15.28
CA TRP A 13 15.15 -5.69 16.60
C TRP A 13 13.72 -5.16 16.43
N GLY A 14 12.74 -6.05 16.34
CA GLY A 14 11.34 -5.63 16.39
C GLY A 14 10.37 -6.72 15.93
N LYS A 15 9.29 -6.93 16.71
CA LYS A 15 8.12 -7.65 16.20
C LYS A 15 7.39 -6.72 15.24
N ILE A 16 7.34 -7.08 13.95
CA ILE A 16 6.35 -6.51 13.06
C ILE A 16 5.00 -7.11 13.47
N GLY A 17 4.04 -6.26 13.85
CA GLY A 17 2.70 -6.69 14.27
C GLY A 17 1.81 -7.17 13.11
N ASP A 18 2.39 -7.68 12.03
CA ASP A 18 1.70 -8.08 10.81
C ASP A 18 1.84 -9.59 10.61
N SER A 19 0.73 -10.32 10.63
CA SER A 19 0.73 -11.79 10.54
C SER A 19 1.21 -12.32 9.18
N ASP A 20 1.24 -11.46 8.16
CA ASP A 20 1.66 -11.83 6.80
C ASP A 20 3.15 -11.61 6.56
N ILE A 21 3.88 -11.02 7.52
CA ILE A 21 5.30 -10.74 7.42
C ILE A 21 6.06 -11.51 8.51
N ILE A 22 6.87 -12.47 8.07
CA ILE A 22 7.75 -13.24 8.95
C ILE A 22 9.18 -12.75 8.72
N ILE A 23 9.90 -12.48 9.81
CA ILE A 23 11.32 -12.16 9.80
C ILE A 23 12.05 -13.34 10.45
N ASP A 24 13.07 -13.86 9.78
CA ASP A 24 13.86 -14.99 10.27
C ASP A 24 15.36 -14.79 9.97
N GLU A 25 16.20 -15.49 10.73
CA GLU A 25 17.65 -15.49 10.52
C GLU A 25 18.06 -16.55 9.49
N TRP A 26 19.07 -16.27 8.66
CA TRP A 26 19.55 -17.21 7.61
C TRP A 26 19.88 -18.61 8.10
N LYS A 27 20.32 -18.73 9.35
CA LYS A 27 20.80 -19.99 9.94
C LYS A 27 19.65 -20.91 10.38
N ASN A 28 18.41 -20.45 10.29
CA ASN A 28 17.26 -21.27 10.62
C ASN A 28 16.89 -22.16 9.42
N ASN A 29 17.18 -23.45 9.52
CA ASN A 29 16.96 -24.41 8.44
C ASN A 29 15.53 -24.97 8.38
N GLU A 30 14.68 -24.62 9.35
CA GLU A 30 13.32 -25.18 9.42
C GLU A 30 12.34 -24.49 8.45
N THR A 31 12.59 -23.22 8.11
CA THR A 31 11.71 -22.42 7.25
C THR A 31 11.94 -22.76 5.77
N LYS A 32 10.92 -23.32 5.11
CA LYS A 32 10.92 -23.53 3.66
C LYS A 32 10.51 -22.24 2.96
N LEU A 33 11.35 -21.77 2.03
CA LEU A 33 11.06 -20.50 1.33
C LEU A 33 9.82 -20.64 0.44
N SER A 34 9.60 -21.84 -0.11
CA SER A 34 8.45 -22.14 -0.97
C SER A 34 7.08 -22.02 -0.29
N ASP A 35 7.02 -21.89 1.04
CA ASP A 35 5.76 -21.61 1.76
C ASP A 35 5.32 -20.13 1.66
N PHE A 36 6.15 -19.28 1.03
CA PHE A 36 5.95 -17.85 0.92
C PHE A 36 5.83 -17.43 -0.55
N GLY A 37 4.90 -16.50 -0.82
CA GLY A 37 4.76 -15.92 -2.16
C GLY A 37 5.75 -14.78 -2.42
N ILE A 38 6.31 -14.20 -1.35
CA ILE A 38 7.33 -13.15 -1.42
C ILE A 38 8.46 -13.53 -0.48
N VAL A 39 9.69 -13.50 -0.96
CA VAL A 39 10.88 -13.69 -0.12
C VAL A 39 11.82 -12.52 -0.31
N VAL A 40 12.18 -11.87 0.78
CA VAL A 40 13.22 -10.85 0.83
C VAL A 40 14.49 -11.52 1.34
N LEU A 41 15.49 -11.55 0.49
CA LEU A 41 16.85 -11.96 0.80
C LEU A 41 17.63 -10.69 1.16
N ASP A 42 17.82 -10.46 2.45
CA ASP A 42 18.69 -9.40 2.94
C ASP A 42 20.13 -9.92 3.06
N MET A 43 20.89 -9.68 2.00
CA MET A 43 22.15 -10.38 1.77
C MET A 43 23.34 -9.46 2.12
N ASP A 44 23.84 -9.54 3.35
CA ASP A 44 25.17 -9.00 3.70
C ASP A 44 26.24 -10.04 3.35
N VAL A 45 26.47 -10.23 2.03
CA VAL A 45 27.27 -11.33 1.49
C VAL A 45 28.76 -11.06 1.69
N GLY A 46 29.36 -11.67 2.70
CA GLY A 46 30.80 -11.95 2.71
C GLY A 46 31.13 -13.25 1.98
N LYS A 47 32.43 -13.50 1.69
CA LYS A 47 32.96 -14.74 1.06
C LYS A 47 32.43 -16.07 1.65
N PHE A 48 31.88 -16.08 2.87
CA PHE A 48 31.44 -17.29 3.57
C PHE A 48 29.97 -17.69 3.35
N ASP A 49 29.13 -16.86 2.73
CA ASP A 49 27.68 -17.13 2.65
C ASP A 49 27.20 -17.75 1.31
N LEU A 50 28.05 -17.81 0.27
CA LEU A 50 27.67 -18.35 -1.06
C LEU A 50 27.22 -19.83 -1.03
N ALA A 51 27.74 -20.63 -0.09
CA ALA A 51 27.34 -22.03 0.08
C ALA A 51 25.88 -22.15 0.57
N VAL A 52 25.47 -21.32 1.53
CA VAL A 52 24.10 -21.27 2.06
C VAL A 52 23.12 -20.87 0.95
N PHE A 53 23.51 -19.90 0.11
CA PHE A 53 22.69 -19.52 -1.05
C PHE A 53 22.56 -20.66 -2.06
N SER A 54 23.64 -21.41 -2.30
CA SER A 54 23.62 -22.55 -3.20
C SER A 54 22.64 -23.63 -2.73
N GLU A 55 22.54 -23.86 -1.41
CA GLU A 55 21.57 -24.78 -0.81
C GLU A 55 20.12 -24.28 -0.92
N LYS A 56 19.88 -22.97 -0.87
CA LYS A 56 18.53 -22.38 -0.99
C LYS A 56 18.05 -22.20 -2.44
N ARG A 57 18.88 -22.51 -3.44
CA ARG A 57 18.54 -22.35 -4.87
C ARG A 57 17.30 -23.11 -5.28
N GLU A 58 17.19 -24.37 -4.87
CA GLU A 58 16.02 -25.18 -5.24
C GLU A 58 14.73 -24.56 -4.71
N GLU A 59 14.77 -24.01 -3.50
CA GLU A 59 13.62 -23.31 -2.90
C GLU A 59 13.32 -21.99 -3.62
N ILE A 60 14.33 -21.21 -3.98
CA ILE A 60 14.18 -19.99 -4.81
C ILE A 60 13.56 -20.34 -6.18
N THR A 61 14.03 -21.40 -6.83
CA THR A 61 13.47 -21.89 -8.10
C THR A 61 12.01 -22.34 -7.93
N LYS A 62 11.66 -23.02 -6.83
CA LYS A 62 10.27 -23.39 -6.54
C LYS A 62 9.38 -22.16 -6.39
N ILE A 63 9.83 -21.14 -5.65
CA ILE A 63 9.10 -19.87 -5.50
C ILE A 63 8.85 -19.24 -6.87
N LEU A 64 9.90 -19.06 -7.68
CA LEU A 64 9.78 -18.43 -8.98
C LEU A 64 8.91 -19.23 -9.95
N ASN A 65 8.98 -20.56 -9.93
CA ASN A 65 8.07 -21.42 -10.71
C ASN A 65 6.60 -21.24 -10.32
N SER A 66 6.31 -20.95 -9.05
CA SER A 66 4.93 -20.66 -8.59
C SER A 66 4.45 -19.22 -8.86
N GLY A 67 5.24 -18.40 -9.57
CA GLY A 67 4.95 -16.98 -9.78
C GLY A 67 5.37 -16.07 -8.63
N GLY A 68 6.06 -16.64 -7.64
CA GLY A 68 6.53 -15.92 -6.47
C GLY A 68 7.58 -14.85 -6.78
N ILE A 69 7.81 -14.01 -5.79
CA ILE A 69 8.75 -12.88 -5.88
C ILE A 69 9.92 -13.12 -4.96
N VAL A 70 11.12 -12.90 -5.47
CA VAL A 70 12.33 -12.89 -4.66
C VAL A 70 12.98 -11.52 -4.78
N ILE A 71 12.99 -10.78 -3.68
CA ILE A 71 13.60 -9.46 -3.57
C ILE A 71 14.98 -9.64 -2.95
N CYS A 72 16.01 -9.25 -3.68
CA CYS A 72 17.40 -9.32 -3.26
C CYS A 72 17.87 -7.94 -2.83
N LEU A 73 18.12 -7.75 -1.54
CA LEU A 73 18.72 -6.55 -0.98
C LEU A 73 20.24 -6.71 -0.95
N ASN A 74 20.91 -5.67 -1.43
CA ASN A 74 22.32 -5.76 -1.76
C ASN A 74 23.18 -4.85 -0.87
N HIS A 75 24.10 -5.44 -0.11
CA HIS A 75 25.02 -4.73 0.80
C HIS A 75 26.39 -4.57 0.15
N LYS A 76 27.05 -3.43 0.39
CA LYS A 76 28.44 -3.24 -0.02
C LYS A 76 29.18 -2.28 0.92
N ASP A 77 29.28 -2.63 2.19
CA ASP A 77 29.99 -1.79 3.16
C ASP A 77 31.50 -2.08 3.26
N LYS A 78 32.04 -3.06 2.53
CA LYS A 78 33.50 -3.24 2.49
C LYS A 78 34.08 -2.83 1.15
N MET A 79 34.60 -1.61 1.15
CA MET A 79 35.70 -1.20 0.29
C MET A 79 36.81 -2.26 0.46
N ILE A 80 36.89 -3.22 -0.45
CA ILE A 80 38.05 -4.10 -0.56
C ILE A 80 39.17 -3.20 -1.09
N LEU A 81 39.85 -2.52 -0.18
CA LEU A 81 41.24 -2.12 -0.36
C LEU A 81 42.08 -3.41 -0.31
N SER A 82 41.88 -4.33 -1.24
CA SER A 82 42.93 -5.30 -1.54
C SER A 82 43.96 -4.52 -2.32
N HIS A 83 45.08 -4.28 -1.66
CA HIS A 83 46.28 -3.83 -2.33
C HIS A 83 46.48 -4.65 -3.59
N ILE A 84 46.57 -3.93 -4.71
CA ILE A 84 47.05 -4.35 -6.01
C ILE A 84 48.25 -5.30 -5.82
N SER A 85 47.99 -6.60 -5.84
CA SER A 85 49.02 -7.64 -5.98
C SER A 85 48.42 -8.84 -6.69
N SER A 86 48.31 -8.70 -8.01
CA SER A 86 48.58 -9.75 -9.00
C SER A 86 48.23 -11.19 -8.62
N TYR A 87 46.98 -11.49 -8.31
CA TYR A 87 46.44 -12.85 -8.42
C TYR A 87 44.98 -12.77 -8.86
N HIS A 88 44.59 -13.72 -9.72
CA HIS A 88 43.24 -13.91 -10.23
C HIS A 88 42.24 -14.09 -9.09
N GLU A 89 41.72 -13.00 -8.52
CA GLU A 89 40.48 -13.06 -7.75
C GLU A 89 39.34 -13.14 -8.77
N GLU A 90 38.58 -14.23 -8.71
CA GLU A 90 37.32 -14.33 -9.43
C GLU A 90 36.45 -13.14 -9.03
N ASP A 91 35.98 -12.36 -10.01
CA ASP A 91 35.15 -11.19 -9.77
C ASP A 91 33.84 -11.63 -9.09
N GLU A 92 33.78 -11.55 -7.77
CA GLU A 92 32.54 -11.75 -7.03
C GLU A 92 31.66 -10.51 -7.16
N TYR A 93 30.74 -10.56 -8.11
CA TYR A 93 29.63 -9.60 -8.19
C TYR A 93 28.61 -9.88 -7.09
N ASN A 94 27.82 -8.88 -6.72
CA ASN A 94 26.69 -9.04 -5.79
C ASN A 94 25.64 -10.08 -6.23
N TYR A 95 25.77 -10.58 -7.45
CA TYR A 95 24.91 -11.54 -8.13
C TYR A 95 25.66 -12.81 -8.55
N SER A 96 26.90 -13.03 -8.09
CA SER A 96 27.71 -14.21 -8.44
C SER A 96 27.05 -15.53 -8.03
N TRP A 97 26.20 -15.51 -7.00
CA TRP A 97 25.38 -16.65 -6.60
C TRP A 97 24.32 -17.04 -7.65
N LEU A 98 24.04 -16.22 -8.67
CA LEU A 98 23.20 -16.59 -9.80
C LEU A 98 23.94 -17.34 -10.92
N SER A 99 25.27 -17.19 -11.00
CA SER A 99 26.06 -17.70 -12.13
C SER A 99 26.70 -19.06 -11.89
N SER A 100 26.76 -19.56 -10.65
CA SER A 100 27.36 -20.88 -10.39
C SER A 100 26.35 -22.02 -10.66
N LYS A 101 26.83 -23.10 -11.28
CA LYS A 101 26.05 -24.24 -11.84
C LYS A 101 24.78 -24.65 -11.06
N GLY A 102 23.65 -24.76 -11.76
CA GLY A 102 22.34 -25.24 -11.28
C GLY A 102 21.24 -25.13 -12.34
N ASN A 103 20.02 -25.62 -12.06
CA ASN A 103 18.85 -25.60 -12.98
C ASN A 103 18.21 -24.21 -13.17
N MET A 104 18.82 -23.14 -12.66
CA MET A 104 18.43 -21.79 -13.08
C MET A 104 18.99 -21.51 -14.47
N PRO A 105 18.30 -20.71 -15.31
CA PRO A 105 18.89 -20.20 -16.54
C PRO A 105 20.26 -19.62 -16.21
N ALA A 106 21.31 -20.04 -16.91
CA ALA A 106 22.64 -19.52 -16.66
C ALA A 106 22.63 -18.01 -16.86
N PHE A 107 22.68 -17.25 -15.77
CA PHE A 107 22.85 -15.80 -15.83
C PHE A 107 24.33 -15.54 -16.17
N GLY A 108 24.62 -15.53 -17.47
CA GLY A 108 25.91 -15.15 -17.98
C GLY A 108 26.01 -13.62 -18.02
N PHE A 109 26.95 -13.05 -17.27
CA PHE A 109 27.35 -11.66 -17.42
C PHE A 109 28.48 -11.61 -18.45
N SER A 110 28.17 -11.34 -19.72
CA SER A 110 29.18 -11.15 -20.77
C SER A 110 29.05 -9.78 -21.45
N ASP A 111 30.17 -9.30 -21.99
CA ASP A 111 30.27 -7.97 -22.60
C ASP A 111 29.40 -7.82 -23.84
N GLY A 112 28.53 -6.80 -23.84
CA GLY A 112 27.90 -6.25 -25.05
C GLY A 112 26.44 -5.80 -24.88
N ILE A 113 26.21 -4.47 -24.91
CA ILE A 113 25.26 -3.73 -25.78
C ILE A 113 25.10 -2.26 -25.28
N GLY A 114 25.22 -1.32 -26.23
CA GLY A 114 24.22 -0.29 -26.57
C GLY A 114 23.86 0.83 -25.58
N SER A 115 24.13 2.06 -26.00
CA SER A 115 23.80 3.34 -25.35
C SER A 115 22.30 3.58 -25.09
N ASN A 116 22.02 4.12 -23.89
CA ASN A 116 20.82 4.83 -23.40
C ASN A 116 19.72 3.99 -22.74
N TYR A 117 19.84 3.79 -21.42
CA TYR A 117 18.73 3.42 -20.56
C TYR A 117 17.93 4.67 -20.18
N THR A 118 16.63 4.68 -20.50
CA THR A 118 15.68 5.66 -19.95
C THR A 118 15.08 5.06 -18.69
N LEU A 119 15.21 5.76 -17.56
CA LEU A 119 14.53 5.38 -16.32
C LEU A 119 13.03 5.31 -16.56
N LEU A 120 12.46 4.10 -16.60
CA LEU A 120 11.03 3.92 -16.71
C LEU A 120 10.42 4.23 -15.35
N SER A 121 9.88 5.44 -15.22
CA SER A 121 9.34 5.99 -13.98
C SER A 121 8.01 5.35 -13.52
N LYS A 122 7.77 4.07 -13.85
CA LYS A 122 6.43 3.48 -13.88
C LYS A 122 5.85 3.08 -12.51
N ASP A 123 6.55 3.27 -11.40
CA ASP A 123 6.00 2.95 -10.07
C ASP A 123 6.31 3.99 -9.00
N ASN A 124 5.26 4.55 -8.38
CA ASN A 124 5.35 5.49 -7.28
C ASN A 124 5.95 4.87 -6.01
N LEU A 125 5.71 3.57 -5.78
CA LEU A 125 6.24 2.87 -4.61
C LEU A 125 7.75 2.67 -4.70
N ILE A 126 8.23 2.30 -5.89
CA ILE A 126 9.67 2.18 -6.17
C ILE A 126 10.34 3.56 -6.04
N LYS A 127 9.72 4.62 -6.57
CA LYS A 127 10.20 6.01 -6.40
C LYS A 127 10.30 6.40 -4.93
N GLU A 128 9.32 6.04 -4.10
CA GLU A 128 9.33 6.30 -2.66
C GLU A 128 10.44 5.51 -1.96
N TYR A 129 10.66 4.25 -2.30
CA TYR A 129 11.76 3.45 -1.75
C TYR A 129 13.12 4.10 -2.06
N PHE A 130 13.27 4.65 -3.27
CA PHE A 130 14.48 5.37 -3.70
C PHE A 130 14.59 6.80 -3.16
N SER A 131 13.51 7.44 -2.71
CA SER A 131 13.52 8.87 -2.33
C SER A 131 14.42 9.18 -1.14
N ASN A 132 14.64 8.17 -0.29
CA ASN A 132 15.46 8.30 0.91
C ASN A 132 16.91 7.84 0.71
N VAL A 133 17.25 7.33 -0.47
CA VAL A 133 18.59 6.80 -0.67
C VAL A 133 19.52 7.88 -1.18
N LYS A 134 20.36 8.35 -0.25
CA LYS A 134 21.17 9.56 -0.39
C LYS A 134 22.32 9.41 -1.37
N GLN A 135 22.87 8.21 -1.51
CA GLN A 135 23.98 7.88 -2.40
C GLN A 135 24.00 6.38 -2.67
N TYR A 136 24.43 5.99 -3.87
CA TYR A 136 24.68 4.59 -4.23
C TYR A 136 26.11 4.44 -4.73
N TYR A 137 26.86 3.52 -4.15
CA TYR A 137 28.25 3.25 -4.50
C TYR A 137 28.41 1.89 -5.21
N LYS A 138 28.59 1.97 -6.52
CA LYS A 138 29.19 1.06 -7.54
C LYS A 138 29.05 -0.47 -7.40
N THR A 139 28.57 -1.09 -8.49
CA THR A 139 28.87 -2.45 -8.98
C THR A 139 30.24 -2.46 -9.67
N MET A 140 31.28 -3.15 -9.20
CA MET A 140 32.55 -3.19 -9.97
C MET A 140 32.64 -4.44 -10.84
N ARG A 141 33.03 -4.24 -12.11
CA ARG A 141 33.61 -5.25 -13.02
C ARG A 141 35.07 -4.90 -13.30
N LEU A 142 35.98 -5.87 -13.16
CA LEU A 142 37.39 -5.73 -13.55
C LEU A 142 37.89 -6.99 -14.27
N THR A 143 37.52 -7.15 -15.54
CA THR A 143 38.30 -8.00 -16.45
C THR A 143 38.94 -7.18 -17.54
N LYS A 144 40.19 -6.78 -17.31
CA LYS A 144 41.09 -6.30 -18.34
C LYS A 144 41.53 -7.52 -19.17
N PHE A 145 40.83 -7.84 -20.25
CA PHE A 145 41.44 -8.53 -21.38
C PHE A 145 41.37 -7.61 -22.58
N SER A 146 42.54 -7.08 -22.94
CA SER A 146 42.71 -6.39 -24.20
C SER A 146 42.30 -7.33 -25.33
N ASN A 147 41.27 -6.97 -26.09
CA ASN A 147 41.33 -7.04 -27.53
C ASN A 147 40.53 -5.86 -28.10
N ARG A 148 41.00 -5.43 -29.27
CA ARG A 148 40.81 -4.11 -29.87
C ARG A 148 39.33 -3.83 -30.18
N GLU A 149 39.00 -2.53 -30.13
CA GLU A 149 37.73 -1.88 -30.48
C GLU A 149 36.72 -1.78 -29.33
N GLY A 150 36.80 -0.64 -28.64
CA GLY A 150 36.10 -0.36 -27.40
C GLY A 150 34.63 0.01 -27.59
N THR A 151 33.79 -0.69 -26.84
CA THR A 151 32.53 -0.20 -26.24
C THR A 151 32.22 -1.12 -25.05
N MET A 152 32.19 -0.58 -23.83
CA MET A 152 31.84 -1.31 -22.60
C MET A 152 30.35 -1.12 -22.28
N GLY A 153 29.64 -2.22 -22.00
CA GLY A 153 28.23 -2.21 -21.62
C GLY A 153 27.83 -3.52 -20.93
N PHE A 154 26.79 -3.46 -20.10
CA PHE A 154 26.20 -4.62 -19.40
C PHE A 154 25.20 -5.32 -20.31
N GLY A 155 25.36 -6.64 -20.48
CA GLY A 155 24.37 -7.53 -21.10
C GLY A 155 23.87 -8.53 -20.06
N ILE A 156 22.55 -8.60 -19.89
CA ILE A 156 21.88 -9.64 -19.10
C ILE A 156 21.46 -10.72 -20.10
N PHE A 157 22.14 -11.86 -20.12
CA PHE A 157 21.69 -13.05 -20.85
C PHE A 157 20.73 -13.83 -19.97
N ALA A 158 19.58 -13.23 -19.67
CA ALA A 158 18.43 -13.96 -19.15
C ALA A 158 17.46 -14.16 -20.33
N PRO A 159 16.90 -15.36 -20.52
CA PRO A 159 15.80 -15.56 -21.48
C PRO A 159 14.48 -14.91 -21.00
N GLY A 160 14.54 -13.72 -20.40
CA GLY A 160 13.39 -13.04 -19.78
C GLY A 160 13.48 -11.52 -19.86
N ASP A 161 12.31 -10.88 -19.87
CA ASP A 161 12.18 -9.43 -19.91
C ASP A 161 12.85 -8.81 -18.67
N THR A 162 13.75 -7.87 -18.93
CA THR A 162 14.49 -7.14 -17.89
C THR A 162 14.14 -5.66 -17.93
N ASP A 163 13.69 -5.14 -16.79
CA ASP A 163 13.39 -3.72 -16.60
C ASP A 163 14.39 -3.10 -15.61
N VAL A 164 15.08 -2.04 -16.02
CA VAL A 164 16.03 -1.30 -15.17
C VAL A 164 15.36 -0.04 -14.60
N PHE A 165 15.36 0.11 -13.27
CA PHE A 165 14.68 1.20 -12.56
C PHE A 165 15.62 2.25 -11.98
N ALA A 166 16.89 1.92 -11.76
CA ALA A 166 17.88 2.86 -11.25
C ALA A 166 19.28 2.53 -11.75
N THR A 167 20.05 3.57 -12.09
CA THR A 167 21.46 3.47 -12.48
C THR A 167 22.31 4.46 -11.70
N VAL A 168 23.60 4.15 -11.56
CA VAL A 168 24.60 5.10 -11.05
C VAL A 168 24.82 6.21 -12.10
N THR A 169 24.83 7.47 -11.68
CA THR A 169 24.97 8.61 -12.60
C THR A 169 26.29 8.58 -13.39
N GLU A 170 27.39 8.25 -12.72
CA GLU A 170 28.74 8.27 -13.31
C GLU A 170 29.00 7.06 -14.22
N THR A 171 28.70 5.85 -13.74
CA THR A 171 29.03 4.61 -14.45
C THR A 171 27.90 4.09 -15.34
N ARG A 172 26.68 4.63 -15.19
CA ARG A 172 25.44 4.16 -15.83
C ARG A 172 25.07 2.72 -15.50
N GLU A 173 25.68 2.13 -14.48
CA GLU A 173 25.47 0.75 -14.08
C GLU A 173 24.11 0.56 -13.39
N PRO A 174 23.38 -0.52 -13.68
CA PRO A 174 22.12 -0.83 -13.01
C PRO A 174 22.36 -1.19 -11.55
N ILE A 175 21.70 -0.45 -10.66
CA ILE A 175 21.71 -0.71 -9.21
C ILE A 175 20.35 -1.21 -8.71
N ALA A 176 19.32 -1.10 -9.55
CA ALA A 176 18.02 -1.70 -9.32
C ALA A 176 17.37 -2.13 -10.63
N MET A 177 16.89 -3.37 -10.66
CA MET A 177 16.28 -3.96 -11.85
C MET A 177 15.36 -5.11 -11.45
N ILE A 178 14.49 -5.49 -12.38
CA ILE A 178 13.64 -6.68 -12.27
C ILE A 178 13.95 -7.55 -13.45
N VAL A 179 14.08 -8.84 -13.16
CA VAL A 179 14.29 -9.87 -14.16
C VAL A 179 13.15 -10.86 -14.02
N LYS A 180 12.39 -11.05 -15.09
CA LYS A 180 11.41 -12.14 -15.18
C LYS A 180 12.16 -13.46 -15.29
N VAL A 181 11.88 -14.38 -14.38
CA VAL A 181 12.55 -15.68 -14.29
C VAL A 181 11.50 -16.74 -14.06
N LEU A 182 11.37 -17.67 -15.00
CA LEU A 182 10.28 -18.66 -15.00
C LEU A 182 8.94 -17.91 -14.96
N ASN A 183 8.04 -18.25 -14.04
CA ASN A 183 6.77 -17.55 -13.88
C ASN A 183 6.88 -16.37 -12.90
N GLY A 184 8.04 -16.19 -12.26
CA GLY A 184 8.25 -15.30 -11.14
C GLY A 184 9.06 -14.06 -11.49
N SER A 185 9.45 -13.30 -10.46
CA SER A 185 10.34 -12.16 -10.65
C SER A 185 11.43 -12.12 -9.60
N LEU A 186 12.65 -11.91 -10.08
CA LEU A 186 13.79 -11.47 -9.26
C LEU A 186 13.81 -9.95 -9.26
N ILE A 187 13.74 -9.35 -8.08
CA ILE A 187 13.81 -7.90 -7.91
C ILE A 187 15.10 -7.57 -7.19
N PHE A 188 15.99 -6.84 -7.84
CA PHE A 188 17.22 -6.36 -7.23
C PHE A 188 17.01 -4.94 -6.75
N LEU A 189 17.16 -4.75 -5.45
CA LEU A 189 17.13 -3.44 -4.82
C LEU A 189 18.43 -3.24 -4.03
N PRO A 190 18.97 -2.02 -4.05
CA PRO A 190 20.06 -1.72 -3.16
C PRO A 190 19.53 -1.60 -1.72
N GLN A 191 20.40 -1.86 -0.75
CA GLN A 191 20.02 -1.80 0.65
C GLN A 191 19.68 -0.37 1.07
N ASN A 192 18.66 -0.24 1.93
CA ASN A 192 18.28 1.01 2.56
C ASN A 192 18.71 0.99 4.03
N GLU A 193 19.47 2.00 4.49
CA GLU A 193 19.88 2.15 5.90
C GLU A 193 18.68 2.21 6.86
N LEU A 194 17.48 2.57 6.35
CA LEU A 194 16.24 2.62 7.12
C LEU A 194 15.71 1.26 7.58
N LEU A 195 16.23 0.15 7.06
CA LEU A 195 15.85 -1.21 7.48
C LEU A 195 16.36 -1.59 8.88
N TYR A 196 17.31 -0.83 9.44
CA TYR A 196 18.02 -1.20 10.67
C TYR A 196 18.13 -0.07 11.70
N THR A 197 17.25 0.94 11.67
CA THR A 197 17.34 2.03 12.64
C THR A 197 16.69 1.62 13.96
N LYS A 198 17.40 1.89 15.07
CA LYS A 198 16.94 1.64 16.44
C LYS A 198 15.61 2.31 16.81
N ASN A 199 15.06 3.19 15.96
CA ASN A 199 13.93 4.06 16.27
C ASN A 199 12.62 3.65 15.56
N GLY A 200 12.53 2.45 14.99
CA GLY A 200 11.26 1.90 14.47
C GLY A 200 10.95 2.20 12.99
N THR A 201 11.94 2.63 12.20
CA THR A 201 11.78 2.78 10.74
C THR A 201 11.76 1.44 9.98
N ASP A 202 12.24 0.36 10.62
CA ASP A 202 12.38 -0.97 10.03
C ASP A 202 11.03 -1.51 9.52
N ALA A 203 9.95 -1.22 10.26
CA ALA A 203 8.59 -1.60 9.87
C ALA A 203 8.10 -0.88 8.60
N ILE A 204 8.57 0.34 8.31
CA ILE A 204 8.16 1.11 7.13
C ILE A 204 8.83 0.52 5.89
N ALA A 205 10.15 0.32 5.93
CA ALA A 205 10.89 -0.24 4.81
C ALA A 205 10.42 -1.66 4.48
N ILE A 206 10.19 -2.51 5.49
CA ILE A 206 9.67 -3.87 5.28
C ILE A 206 8.23 -3.85 4.71
N LYS A 207 7.38 -2.93 5.15
CA LYS A 207 6.04 -2.73 4.54
C LYS A 207 6.11 -2.27 3.09
N GLN A 208 7.04 -1.37 2.75
CA GLN A 208 7.26 -0.95 1.37
C GLN A 208 7.71 -2.14 0.51
N LEU A 209 8.66 -2.95 0.99
CA LEU A 209 9.10 -4.17 0.29
C LEU A 209 7.94 -5.17 0.12
N PHE A 210 7.09 -5.32 1.13
CA PHE A 210 5.90 -6.17 1.04
C PHE A 210 4.93 -5.68 -0.03
N GLN A 211 4.73 -4.37 -0.14
CA GLN A 211 3.88 -3.77 -1.18
C GLN A 211 4.48 -3.95 -2.57
N ILE A 212 5.81 -3.81 -2.72
CA ILE A 212 6.52 -4.08 -3.99
C ILE A 212 6.32 -5.54 -4.36
N GLY A 213 6.61 -6.46 -3.44
CA GLY A 213 6.45 -7.89 -3.64
C GLY A 213 5.01 -8.26 -4.02
N ASN A 214 4.00 -7.75 -3.31
CA ASN A 214 2.60 -8.05 -3.62
C ASN A 214 2.20 -7.57 -5.01
N LYS A 215 2.62 -6.36 -5.40
CA LYS A 215 2.31 -5.84 -6.73
C LYS A 215 2.85 -6.74 -7.83
N TYR A 216 4.12 -7.15 -7.73
CA TYR A 216 4.71 -8.04 -8.74
C TYR A 216 4.18 -9.46 -8.64
N TYR A 217 3.82 -9.92 -7.45
CA TYR A 217 3.16 -11.21 -7.26
C TYR A 217 1.81 -11.24 -7.97
N ASP A 218 1.01 -10.18 -7.83
CA ASP A 218 -0.28 -10.07 -8.52
C ASP A 218 -0.10 -10.02 -10.03
N LEU A 219 0.90 -9.29 -10.54
CA LEU A 219 1.26 -9.26 -11.97
C LEU A 219 1.68 -10.64 -12.47
N ASN A 220 2.52 -11.35 -11.72
CA ASN A 220 2.95 -12.70 -12.09
C ASN A 220 1.80 -13.69 -12.01
N LYS A 221 0.88 -13.55 -11.05
CA LYS A 221 -0.26 -14.44 -10.91
C LYS A 221 -1.20 -14.39 -12.12
N GLU A 222 -1.29 -13.25 -12.80
CA GLU A 222 -1.98 -13.14 -14.08
C GLU A 222 -1.23 -13.92 -15.20
N ASP A 223 0.11 -14.00 -15.13
CA ASP A 223 0.98 -14.76 -16.06
C ASP A 223 1.15 -16.25 -15.70
N VAL A 224 0.85 -16.67 -14.46
CA VAL A 224 0.97 -18.07 -13.97
C VAL A 224 -0.02 -19.03 -14.67
N GLY A 225 -0.84 -18.51 -15.59
CA GLY A 225 -1.78 -19.27 -16.41
C GLY A 225 -1.15 -20.26 -17.39
N ASP A 226 0.13 -20.15 -17.75
CA ASP A 226 0.77 -21.05 -18.72
C ASP A 226 1.75 -22.04 -18.07
N VAL A 227 1.18 -23.04 -17.40
CA VAL A 227 1.90 -24.28 -17.11
C VAL A 227 2.06 -25.05 -18.42
N PHE A 228 3.25 -25.02 -19.02
CA PHE A 228 3.65 -25.84 -20.19
C PHE A 228 2.72 -25.78 -21.40
N GLY A 229 2.68 -24.65 -22.14
CA GLY A 229 2.14 -24.58 -23.51
C GLY A 229 1.02 -25.58 -23.78
N ILE A 230 0.01 -25.58 -22.91
CA ILE A 230 -1.01 -26.62 -22.88
C ILE A 230 -1.70 -26.50 -24.23
N PRO A 231 -1.62 -27.53 -25.08
CA PRO A 231 -2.19 -27.39 -26.40
C PRO A 231 -3.69 -27.11 -26.27
N ASP A 232 -4.20 -26.12 -27.00
CA ASP A 232 -5.61 -25.72 -26.98
C ASP A 232 -6.59 -26.89 -27.19
N TRP A 233 -6.11 -27.99 -27.80
CA TRP A 233 -6.90 -29.20 -27.98
C TRP A 233 -7.24 -29.92 -26.66
N ILE A 234 -6.50 -29.71 -25.56
CA ILE A 234 -6.79 -30.38 -24.28
C ILE A 234 -8.14 -29.95 -23.71
N GLU A 235 -8.60 -28.73 -24.02
CA GLU A 235 -9.90 -28.20 -23.61
C GLU A 235 -11.04 -29.13 -24.03
N LYS A 236 -10.89 -29.83 -25.18
CA LYS A 236 -11.87 -30.79 -25.69
C LYS A 236 -11.95 -32.07 -24.86
N TYR A 237 -10.90 -32.38 -24.09
CA TYR A 237 -10.76 -33.59 -23.30
C TYR A 237 -10.93 -33.34 -21.79
N LYS A 238 -11.22 -32.11 -21.37
CA LYS A 238 -11.55 -31.82 -19.97
C LYS A 238 -12.75 -32.66 -19.54
N LEU A 239 -12.59 -33.34 -18.40
CA LEU A 239 -13.67 -34.06 -17.75
C LEU A 239 -14.76 -33.08 -17.32
N GLU A 240 -16.02 -33.51 -17.31
CA GLU A 240 -17.14 -32.65 -16.87
C GLU A 240 -16.94 -32.18 -15.42
N GLN A 241 -16.36 -33.02 -14.54
CA GLN A 241 -16.00 -32.61 -13.18
C GLN A 241 -14.96 -31.47 -13.17
N GLN A 242 -13.99 -31.49 -14.10
CA GLN A 242 -12.99 -30.43 -14.19
C GLN A 242 -13.63 -29.11 -14.66
N LYS A 243 -14.51 -29.16 -15.66
CA LYS A 243 -15.24 -27.97 -16.14
C LYS A 243 -16.12 -27.37 -15.05
N ASP A 244 -16.78 -28.21 -14.26
CA ASP A 244 -17.61 -27.74 -13.14
C ASP A 244 -16.75 -27.08 -12.05
N ILE A 245 -15.60 -27.66 -11.71
CA ILE A 245 -14.65 -27.05 -10.77
C ILE A 245 -14.14 -25.69 -11.28
N GLU A 246 -13.74 -25.59 -12.55
CA GLU A 246 -13.27 -24.33 -13.14
C GLU A 246 -14.37 -23.26 -13.14
N LYS A 247 -15.62 -23.66 -13.43
CA LYS A 247 -16.79 -22.78 -13.33
C LYS A 247 -17.00 -22.28 -11.90
N GLN A 248 -16.96 -23.19 -10.91
CA GLN A 248 -17.10 -22.82 -9.49
C GLN A 248 -15.97 -21.90 -9.03
N ILE A 249 -14.72 -22.11 -9.49
CA ILE A 249 -13.59 -21.22 -9.20
C ILE A 249 -13.89 -19.81 -9.72
N LYS A 250 -14.36 -19.70 -10.96
CA LYS A 250 -14.70 -18.40 -11.56
C LYS A 250 -15.84 -17.70 -10.82
N GLU A 251 -16.93 -18.42 -10.55
CA GLU A 251 -18.09 -17.89 -9.80
C GLU A 251 -17.69 -17.42 -8.40
N ASN A 252 -16.84 -18.18 -7.70
CA ASN A 252 -16.35 -17.79 -6.37
C ASN A 252 -15.38 -16.59 -6.42
N ALA A 253 -14.57 -16.48 -7.48
CA ALA A 253 -13.71 -15.33 -7.68
C ALA A 253 -14.54 -14.05 -7.91
N ASP A 254 -15.55 -14.11 -8.77
CA ASP A 254 -16.47 -13.00 -9.03
C ASP A 254 -17.22 -12.59 -7.75
N LYS A 255 -17.76 -13.57 -7.01
CA LYS A 255 -18.40 -13.33 -5.71
C LYS A 255 -17.45 -12.70 -4.69
N THR A 256 -16.19 -13.11 -4.67
CA THR A 256 -15.17 -12.51 -3.80
C THR A 256 -14.91 -11.05 -4.16
N ILE A 257 -14.87 -10.71 -5.46
CA ILE A 257 -14.72 -9.34 -5.93
C ILE A 257 -15.91 -8.49 -5.47
N GLU A 258 -17.14 -8.99 -5.60
CA GLU A 258 -18.35 -8.29 -5.14
C GLU A 258 -18.35 -8.07 -3.63
N LEU A 259 -18.05 -9.11 -2.84
CA LEU A 259 -17.97 -9.01 -1.38
C LEU A 259 -16.89 -8.03 -0.93
N LYS A 260 -15.74 -8.00 -1.60
CA LYS A 260 -14.68 -7.00 -1.33
C LYS A 260 -15.14 -5.58 -1.66
N LYS A 261 -15.90 -5.38 -2.75
CA LYS A 261 -16.50 -4.08 -3.09
C LYS A 261 -17.48 -3.65 -2.00
N ALA A 262 -18.39 -4.53 -1.59
CA ALA A 262 -19.34 -4.28 -0.51
C ALA A 262 -18.62 -3.96 0.82
N ASN A 263 -17.57 -4.70 1.17
CA ASN A 263 -16.80 -4.44 2.39
C ASN A 263 -16.05 -3.09 2.36
N ARG A 264 -15.59 -2.66 1.19
CA ARG A 264 -15.00 -1.32 1.02
C ARG A 264 -16.02 -0.21 1.29
N GLU A 265 -17.29 -0.40 0.93
CA GLU A 265 -18.36 0.55 1.25
C GLU A 265 -18.49 0.72 2.77
N PHE A 266 -18.51 -0.38 3.53
CA PHE A 266 -18.56 -0.33 4.99
C PHE A 266 -17.30 0.28 5.61
N ASN A 267 -16.12 0.05 5.04
CA ASN A 267 -14.90 0.69 5.51
C ASN A 267 -14.94 2.21 5.35
N ILE A 268 -15.52 2.72 4.25
CA ILE A 268 -15.73 4.16 4.07
C ILE A 268 -16.67 4.68 5.17
N ILE A 269 -17.80 4.02 5.41
CA ILE A 269 -18.77 4.40 6.46
C ILE A 269 -18.14 4.39 7.85
N ASN A 270 -17.31 3.39 8.16
CA ASN A 270 -16.63 3.27 9.46
C ASN A 270 -15.67 4.43 9.74
N MET A 271 -15.21 5.17 8.72
CA MET A 271 -14.42 6.39 8.93
C MET A 271 -15.20 7.48 9.65
N LEU A 272 -16.54 7.43 9.73
CA LEU A 272 -17.29 8.31 10.65
C LEU A 272 -16.86 8.11 12.11
N LEU A 273 -16.43 6.91 12.49
CA LEU A 273 -16.17 6.56 13.88
C LEU A 273 -14.78 7.02 14.34
N TYR A 274 -13.79 7.06 13.45
CA TYR A 274 -12.39 7.34 13.80
C TYR A 274 -11.65 8.29 12.83
N GLY A 275 -12.26 8.60 11.69
CA GLY A 275 -11.63 9.36 10.61
C GLY A 275 -11.37 10.83 10.98
N SER A 276 -10.46 11.45 10.23
CA SER A 276 -10.11 12.87 10.33
C SER A 276 -9.80 13.47 8.96
N GLY A 277 -9.91 14.79 8.84
CA GLY A 277 -9.65 15.56 7.61
C GLY A 277 -10.38 14.98 6.39
N LYS A 278 -9.65 14.86 5.27
CA LYS A 278 -10.20 14.40 3.98
C LYS A 278 -10.89 13.03 4.01
N GLN A 279 -10.44 12.12 4.89
CA GLN A 279 -11.06 10.80 5.02
C GLN A 279 -12.46 10.93 5.64
N LEU A 280 -12.60 11.78 6.66
CA LEU A 280 -13.88 12.02 7.29
C LEU A 280 -14.85 12.75 6.36
N GLU A 281 -14.38 13.79 5.66
CA GLU A 281 -15.16 14.47 4.61
C GLU A 281 -15.67 13.48 3.55
N HIS A 282 -14.81 12.55 3.12
CA HIS A 282 -15.16 11.56 2.11
C HIS A 282 -16.27 10.62 2.59
N SER A 283 -16.21 10.18 3.85
CA SER A 283 -17.24 9.36 4.48
C SER A 283 -18.58 10.07 4.59
N ILE A 284 -18.58 11.34 5.03
CA ILE A 284 -19.80 12.14 5.13
C ILE A 284 -20.42 12.34 3.74
N LYS A 285 -19.60 12.73 2.76
CA LYS A 285 -20.03 12.84 1.35
C LYS A 285 -20.68 11.54 0.88
N TYR A 286 -20.02 10.41 1.11
CA TYR A 286 -20.49 9.10 0.67
C TYR A 286 -21.87 8.76 1.25
N ILE A 287 -22.09 9.02 2.54
CA ILE A 287 -23.37 8.72 3.20
C ILE A 287 -24.49 9.61 2.67
N PHE A 288 -24.26 10.92 2.53
CA PHE A 288 -25.28 11.81 1.97
C PHE A 288 -25.60 11.47 0.51
N GLN A 289 -24.63 11.00 -0.28
CA GLN A 289 -24.87 10.46 -1.63
C GLN A 289 -25.71 9.18 -1.59
N LYS A 290 -25.46 8.27 -0.64
CA LYS A 290 -26.29 7.06 -0.42
C LYS A 290 -27.72 7.42 0.04
N MET A 291 -27.90 8.56 0.70
CA MET A 291 -29.21 9.15 1.01
C MET A 291 -29.86 9.84 -0.20
N GLY A 292 -29.26 9.78 -1.39
CA GLY A 292 -29.79 10.38 -2.61
C GLY A 292 -29.63 11.90 -2.70
N CYS A 293 -28.69 12.48 -1.94
CA CYS A 293 -28.34 13.90 -2.06
C CYS A 293 -27.24 14.10 -3.12
N SER A 294 -27.25 15.24 -3.79
CA SER A 294 -26.11 15.69 -4.59
C SER A 294 -25.10 16.37 -3.66
N VAL A 295 -23.83 15.97 -3.72
CA VAL A 295 -22.78 16.49 -2.84
C VAL A 295 -21.61 17.03 -3.65
N GLU A 296 -21.42 18.34 -3.57
CA GLU A 296 -20.34 19.06 -4.24
C GLU A 296 -19.23 19.38 -3.23
N LYS A 297 -17.97 19.18 -3.66
CA LYS A 297 -16.83 19.77 -2.96
C LYS A 297 -16.66 21.18 -3.49
N THR A 298 -16.47 22.15 -2.61
CA THR A 298 -16.18 23.50 -3.09
C THR A 298 -14.80 23.55 -3.75
N GLU A 299 -14.63 24.41 -4.76
CA GLU A 299 -13.40 24.51 -5.55
C GLU A 299 -12.16 24.75 -4.67
N SER A 300 -10.98 24.30 -5.14
CA SER A 300 -9.72 24.47 -4.42
C SER A 300 -9.44 25.94 -4.13
N GLY A 301 -9.63 26.37 -2.88
CA GLY A 301 -9.50 27.77 -2.44
C GLY A 301 -10.78 28.35 -1.79
N ALA A 302 -11.92 27.69 -1.92
CA ALA A 302 -13.13 28.00 -1.19
C ALA A 302 -13.07 27.43 0.24
N LYS A 303 -13.48 28.22 1.24
CA LYS A 303 -13.39 27.92 2.69
C LYS A 303 -14.46 26.92 3.19
N ARG A 304 -14.95 26.01 2.34
CA ARG A 304 -16.12 25.16 2.64
C ARG A 304 -15.84 23.68 2.38
N ASP A 305 -16.14 22.81 3.34
CA ASP A 305 -15.90 21.38 3.15
C ASP A 305 -16.88 20.75 2.14
N LEU A 306 -18.19 20.90 2.33
CA LEU A 306 -19.22 20.29 1.46
C LEU A 306 -20.45 21.19 1.27
N ILE A 307 -21.04 21.14 0.07
CA ILE A 307 -22.40 21.63 -0.21
C ILE A 307 -23.26 20.42 -0.56
N ILE A 308 -24.41 20.29 0.11
CA ILE A 308 -25.31 19.16 -0.05
C ILE A 308 -26.68 19.67 -0.50
N ASN A 309 -27.08 19.27 -1.70
CA ASN A 309 -28.40 19.56 -2.25
C ASN A 309 -29.28 18.33 -2.08
N THR A 310 -30.37 18.48 -1.32
CA THR A 310 -31.35 17.41 -1.12
C THR A 310 -32.38 17.43 -2.25
N LYS A 311 -32.98 16.27 -2.54
CA LYS A 311 -34.12 16.19 -3.47
C LYS A 311 -35.39 16.89 -2.96
N TYR A 312 -35.38 17.39 -1.72
CA TYR A 312 -36.50 18.06 -1.07
C TYR A 312 -36.39 19.60 -1.09
N GLY A 313 -35.43 20.14 -1.86
CA GLY A 313 -35.23 21.60 -2.00
C GLY A 313 -34.49 22.26 -0.82
N ILE A 314 -33.99 21.47 0.13
CA ILE A 314 -33.13 21.95 1.23
C ILE A 314 -31.67 21.87 0.80
N LYS A 315 -30.92 22.93 1.07
CA LYS A 315 -29.47 23.03 0.84
C LYS A 315 -28.74 23.05 2.18
N PHE A 316 -27.71 22.22 2.34
CA PHE A 316 -26.80 22.27 3.48
C PHE A 316 -25.43 22.81 3.08
N THR A 317 -24.94 23.80 3.81
CA THR A 317 -23.51 24.12 3.83
C THR A 317 -22.90 23.49 5.06
N VAL A 318 -21.90 22.65 4.84
CA VAL A 318 -21.38 21.74 5.86
C VAL A 318 -19.91 22.04 6.13
N GLU A 319 -19.58 22.16 7.39
CA GLU A 319 -18.21 22.19 7.91
C GLU A 319 -17.97 20.97 8.81
N VAL A 320 -16.81 20.33 8.64
CA VAL A 320 -16.48 19.09 9.30
C VAL A 320 -15.21 19.26 10.13
N THR A 321 -15.23 18.83 11.38
CA THR A 321 -14.01 18.81 12.23
C THR A 321 -13.81 17.45 12.87
N SER A 322 -12.58 17.20 13.30
CA SER A 322 -12.27 16.05 14.15
C SER A 322 -11.36 16.50 15.28
N SER A 323 -11.64 16.04 16.49
CA SER A 323 -10.88 16.41 17.69
C SER A 323 -10.57 15.18 18.54
N LYS A 324 -9.50 15.26 19.33
CA LYS A 324 -9.19 14.27 20.36
C LYS A 324 -9.98 14.51 21.67
N GLY A 325 -10.75 15.59 21.74
CA GLY A 325 -11.58 15.94 22.89
C GLY A 325 -12.79 16.78 22.48
N ILE A 326 -13.32 17.55 23.42
CA ILE A 326 -14.45 18.46 23.21
C ILE A 326 -14.13 19.47 22.10
N VAL A 327 -15.09 19.71 21.20
CA VAL A 327 -15.01 20.78 20.20
C VAL A 327 -15.58 22.07 20.79
N GLY A 328 -14.73 23.07 20.94
CA GLY A 328 -15.10 24.36 21.53
C GLY A 328 -15.42 25.44 20.48
N ARG A 329 -15.99 26.55 20.94
CA ARG A 329 -16.40 27.69 20.09
C ARG A 329 -15.29 28.29 19.21
N ASN A 330 -14.03 28.11 19.61
CA ASN A 330 -12.86 28.65 18.91
C ASN A 330 -12.33 27.70 17.82
N ASP A 331 -13.04 26.60 17.54
CA ASP A 331 -12.71 25.71 16.42
C ASP A 331 -12.70 26.50 15.10
N LYS A 332 -11.63 26.30 14.32
CA LYS A 332 -11.39 27.06 13.09
C LYS A 332 -12.48 26.82 12.05
N ASN A 333 -12.96 25.58 11.92
CA ASN A 333 -13.94 25.18 10.92
C ASN A 333 -15.32 25.71 11.34
N TYR A 334 -15.63 25.70 12.63
CA TYR A 334 -16.82 26.38 13.14
C TYR A 334 -16.78 27.90 12.85
N GLY A 335 -15.63 28.55 13.06
CA GLY A 335 -15.44 29.95 12.71
C GLY A 335 -15.56 30.25 11.20
N GLN A 336 -15.25 29.28 10.34
CA GLN A 336 -15.49 29.37 8.89
C GLN A 336 -16.98 29.24 8.58
N LEU A 337 -17.68 28.31 9.22
CA LEU A 337 -19.13 28.16 9.08
C LEU A 337 -19.89 29.44 9.44
N LEU A 338 -19.49 30.11 10.53
CA LEU A 338 -20.09 31.38 10.95
C LEU A 338 -19.93 32.51 9.93
N GLN A 339 -18.83 32.54 9.15
CA GLN A 339 -18.67 33.52 8.08
C GLN A 339 -19.73 33.35 6.98
N HIS A 340 -20.28 32.15 6.82
CA HIS A 340 -21.32 31.86 5.83
C HIS A 340 -22.70 32.41 6.21
N LEU A 341 -22.95 32.73 7.49
CA LEU A 341 -24.22 33.30 7.94
C LEU A 341 -24.63 34.56 7.17
N GLN A 342 -23.65 35.36 6.71
CA GLN A 342 -23.90 36.63 6.01
C GLN A 342 -24.30 36.46 4.55
N ILE A 343 -24.04 35.29 3.95
CA ILE A 343 -24.21 35.04 2.51
C ILE A 343 -25.09 33.82 2.23
N LYS A 344 -25.65 33.19 3.26
CA LYS A 344 -26.52 32.03 3.10
C LYS A 344 -27.87 32.42 2.51
N GLU A 345 -28.45 31.53 1.72
CA GLU A 345 -29.82 31.66 1.23
C GLU A 345 -30.84 31.34 2.35
N ASP A 346 -32.10 31.79 2.20
CA ASP A 346 -33.15 31.52 3.19
C ASP A 346 -33.46 30.02 3.34
N SER A 347 -33.38 29.26 2.23
CA SER A 347 -33.57 27.81 2.19
C SER A 347 -32.31 27.01 2.59
N GLU A 348 -31.23 27.70 2.98
CA GLU A 348 -29.96 27.09 3.32
C GLU A 348 -29.80 26.93 4.84
N LYS A 349 -29.54 25.69 5.24
CA LYS A 349 -29.25 25.31 6.62
C LYS A 349 -27.75 25.07 6.79
N LEU A 350 -27.17 25.65 7.83
CA LEU A 350 -25.78 25.42 8.18
C LEU A 350 -25.67 24.18 9.06
N LEU A 351 -24.70 23.33 8.74
CA LEU A 351 -24.47 22.06 9.42
C LEU A 351 -23.01 21.96 9.86
N PHE A 352 -22.80 21.78 11.17
CA PHE A 352 -21.49 21.53 11.73
C PHE A 352 -21.41 20.08 12.21
N ILE A 353 -20.43 19.33 11.69
CA ILE A 353 -20.26 17.91 12.02
C ILE A 353 -18.92 17.72 12.71
N ALA A 354 -18.92 17.06 13.87
CA ALA A 354 -17.68 16.76 14.59
C ALA A 354 -17.49 15.27 14.89
N ASN A 355 -16.29 14.76 14.64
CA ASN A 355 -15.79 13.54 15.26
C ASN A 355 -14.99 13.89 16.52
N ALA A 356 -15.68 14.10 17.64
CA ALA A 356 -15.03 14.32 18.94
C ALA A 356 -14.50 13.00 19.52
N TYR A 357 -13.43 13.08 20.31
CA TYR A 357 -12.78 11.91 20.93
C TYR A 357 -12.40 10.80 19.95
N ARG A 358 -11.99 11.15 18.72
CA ARG A 358 -11.81 10.20 17.60
C ARG A 358 -10.84 9.04 17.86
N ASP A 359 -9.92 9.20 18.83
CA ASP A 359 -8.90 8.20 19.19
C ASP A 359 -9.37 7.27 20.33
N GLU A 360 -10.55 7.50 20.90
CA GLU A 360 -11.13 6.68 21.98
C GLU A 360 -12.14 5.66 21.41
N ASP A 361 -12.37 4.54 22.11
CA ASP A 361 -13.44 3.61 21.74
C ASP A 361 -14.84 4.23 21.96
N LEU A 362 -15.85 3.83 21.17
CA LEU A 362 -17.21 4.38 21.29
C LEU A 362 -17.81 4.20 22.70
N SER A 363 -17.48 3.11 23.39
CA SER A 363 -17.92 2.86 24.77
C SER A 363 -17.36 3.91 25.75
N GLU A 364 -16.16 4.41 25.50
CA GLU A 364 -15.50 5.44 26.33
C GLU A 364 -16.01 6.85 26.03
N ARG A 365 -16.59 7.08 24.84
CA ARG A 365 -17.17 8.36 24.43
C ARG A 365 -18.58 8.58 24.99
N THR A 366 -19.26 7.49 25.34
CA THR A 366 -20.66 7.52 25.76
C THR A 366 -20.83 8.37 27.02
N GLY A 367 -21.74 9.35 26.97
CA GLY A 367 -21.99 10.28 28.08
C GLY A 367 -20.99 11.44 28.22
N LYS A 368 -20.01 11.56 27.31
CA LYS A 368 -19.14 12.74 27.22
C LYS A 368 -19.76 13.79 26.28
N ASP A 369 -19.62 15.05 26.64
CA ASP A 369 -20.02 16.16 25.78
C ASP A 369 -19.09 16.28 24.57
N ALA A 370 -19.61 16.14 23.36
CA ALA A 370 -18.82 16.34 22.14
C ALA A 370 -18.51 17.82 21.87
N PHE A 371 -19.33 18.72 22.40
CA PHE A 371 -19.29 20.16 22.12
C PHE A 371 -19.28 20.97 23.41
N SER A 372 -18.58 22.10 23.42
CA SER A 372 -18.63 23.02 24.56
C SER A 372 -19.96 23.75 24.61
N LYS A 373 -20.43 24.10 25.82
CA LYS A 373 -21.68 24.84 26.02
C LYS A 373 -21.71 26.15 25.22
N GLU A 374 -20.59 26.86 25.15
CA GLU A 374 -20.50 28.12 24.40
C GLU A 374 -20.69 27.93 22.90
N LEU A 375 -20.24 26.80 22.34
CA LEU A 375 -20.48 26.45 20.94
C LEU A 375 -21.97 26.19 20.72
N LEU A 376 -22.59 25.38 21.58
CA LEU A 376 -24.01 25.03 21.49
C LEU A 376 -24.93 26.26 21.65
N ASP A 377 -24.63 27.14 22.60
CA ASP A 377 -25.35 28.40 22.80
C ASP A 377 -25.24 29.31 21.58
N LEU A 378 -24.09 29.31 20.90
CA LEU A 378 -23.88 30.09 19.68
C LEU A 378 -24.58 29.44 18.46
N ALA A 379 -24.53 28.12 18.34
CA ALA A 379 -25.18 27.37 17.26
C ALA A 379 -26.70 27.55 17.31
N THR A 380 -27.29 27.43 18.51
CA THR A 380 -28.73 27.62 18.74
C THR A 380 -29.18 29.01 18.33
N ARG A 381 -28.43 30.06 18.74
CA ARG A 381 -28.76 31.46 18.40
C ARG A 381 -28.71 31.78 16.91
N ASN A 382 -27.92 31.03 16.14
CA ASN A 382 -27.71 31.26 14.71
C ASN A 382 -28.40 30.21 13.83
N ASP A 383 -29.29 29.40 14.41
CA ASP A 383 -30.00 28.33 13.71
C ASP A 383 -29.07 27.33 12.97
N ILE A 384 -27.93 27.01 13.58
CA ILE A 384 -26.96 26.05 13.06
C ILE A 384 -27.27 24.68 13.65
N CYS A 385 -27.38 23.66 12.80
CA CYS A 385 -27.49 22.27 13.24
C CYS A 385 -26.09 21.71 13.55
N VAL A 386 -25.93 21.10 14.71
CA VAL A 386 -24.68 20.51 15.17
C VAL A 386 -24.88 19.01 15.38
N LEU A 387 -24.06 18.20 14.72
CA LEU A 387 -24.12 16.73 14.79
C LEU A 387 -22.76 16.16 15.17
N THR A 388 -22.75 15.07 15.91
CA THR A 388 -21.60 14.18 15.94
C THR A 388 -21.59 13.29 14.69
N THR A 389 -20.43 12.76 14.34
CA THR A 389 -20.36 11.73 13.29
C THR A 389 -21.06 10.43 13.68
N LEU A 390 -21.21 10.17 14.98
CA LEU A 390 -21.99 9.05 15.50
C LEU A 390 -23.49 9.22 15.20
N ASP A 391 -24.01 10.45 15.25
CA ASP A 391 -25.40 10.72 14.87
C ASP A 391 -25.66 10.37 13.40
N ILE A 392 -24.74 10.74 12.51
CA ILE A 392 -24.81 10.42 11.08
C ILE A 392 -24.74 8.91 10.87
N PHE A 393 -23.85 8.22 11.59
CA PHE A 393 -23.75 6.77 11.55
C PHE A 393 -25.06 6.10 11.99
N ASN A 394 -25.66 6.61 13.07
CA ASN A 394 -26.93 6.11 13.59
C ASN A 394 -28.11 6.39 12.65
N PHE A 395 -28.16 7.56 12.02
CA PHE A 395 -29.12 7.86 10.96
C PHE A 395 -29.00 6.86 9.81
N TYR A 396 -27.79 6.60 9.35
CA TYR A 396 -27.57 5.64 8.26
C TYR A 396 -27.95 4.21 8.66
N LYS A 397 -27.62 3.79 9.88
CA LYS A 397 -28.04 2.49 10.45
C LYS A 397 -29.56 2.35 10.48
N LYS A 398 -30.29 3.40 10.88
CA LYS A 398 -31.76 3.40 10.87
C LYS A 398 -32.36 3.29 9.47
N ILE A 399 -31.75 3.93 8.47
CA ILE A 399 -32.17 3.80 7.06
C ILE A 399 -32.03 2.35 6.60
N ILE A 400 -30.85 1.74 6.81
CA ILE A 400 -30.61 0.35 6.41
C ILE A 400 -31.57 -0.61 7.09
N ASN A 401 -31.87 -0.38 8.37
CA ASN A 401 -32.79 -1.21 9.14
C ASN A 401 -34.27 -0.92 8.84
N GLY A 402 -34.57 0.04 7.96
CA GLY A 402 -35.94 0.45 7.61
C GLY A 402 -36.70 1.12 8.75
N SER A 403 -36.02 1.55 9.82
CA SER A 403 -36.66 2.15 11.00
C SER A 403 -36.85 3.67 10.88
N MET A 404 -36.27 4.31 9.85
CA MET A 404 -36.42 5.74 9.60
C MET A 404 -36.22 6.03 8.10
N GLY A 405 -37.04 6.91 7.53
CA GLY A 405 -36.93 7.32 6.14
C GLY A 405 -35.87 8.40 5.92
N ILE A 406 -35.32 8.47 4.71
CA ILE A 406 -34.37 9.54 4.32
C ILE A 406 -34.99 10.93 4.49
N GLU A 407 -36.24 11.12 4.08
CA GLU A 407 -36.94 12.42 4.21
C GLU A 407 -37.04 12.88 5.65
N GLU A 408 -37.33 11.95 6.56
CA GLU A 408 -37.46 12.21 7.98
C GLU A 408 -36.13 12.70 8.59
N ILE A 409 -35.03 12.04 8.25
CA ILE A 409 -33.68 12.45 8.68
C ILE A 409 -33.34 13.84 8.15
N ILE A 410 -33.61 14.12 6.88
CA ILE A 410 -33.35 15.44 6.30
C ILE A 410 -34.18 16.52 7.02
N LYS A 411 -35.44 16.24 7.37
CA LYS A 411 -36.29 17.15 8.15
C LYS A 411 -35.77 17.35 9.58
N ILE A 412 -35.30 16.29 10.22
CA ILE A 412 -34.67 16.39 11.55
C ILE A 412 -33.48 17.34 11.48
N ILE A 413 -32.57 17.12 10.53
CA ILE A 413 -31.37 17.95 10.36
C ILE A 413 -31.75 19.40 10.04
N SER A 414 -32.72 19.63 9.14
CA SER A 414 -33.15 20.98 8.75
C SER A 414 -33.80 21.76 9.90
N ASN A 415 -34.56 21.08 10.76
CA ASN A 415 -35.32 21.70 11.83
C ASN A 415 -34.56 21.79 13.16
N THR A 416 -33.37 21.21 13.25
CA THR A 416 -32.55 21.26 14.46
C THR A 416 -31.77 22.58 14.53
N SER A 417 -31.89 23.30 15.64
CA SER A 417 -31.07 24.46 16.00
C SER A 417 -30.26 24.11 17.25
N GLY A 418 -28.94 24.17 17.17
CA GLY A 418 -28.05 23.60 18.19
C GLY A 418 -27.76 22.12 17.93
N GLN A 419 -27.50 21.35 18.99
CA GLN A 419 -27.16 19.95 18.88
C GLN A 419 -28.39 19.06 18.67
N TYR A 420 -28.29 18.11 17.74
CA TYR A 420 -29.20 16.96 17.73
C TYR A 420 -28.91 16.07 18.93
N ASP A 421 -29.92 15.88 19.78
CA ASP A 421 -29.84 14.99 20.93
C ASP A 421 -30.91 13.91 20.79
N GLU A 422 -30.49 12.76 20.29
CA GLU A 422 -31.29 11.55 20.44
C GLU A 422 -30.85 10.85 21.73
N LYS A 423 -31.76 10.70 22.68
CA LYS A 423 -31.54 9.87 23.86
C LYS A 423 -31.19 8.45 23.40
N ILE A 424 -29.90 8.13 23.32
CA ILE A 424 -29.41 6.85 22.86
C ILE A 424 -29.84 5.78 23.88
N VAL A 425 -30.80 4.94 23.52
CA VAL A 425 -31.03 3.66 24.19
C VAL A 425 -30.18 2.63 23.45
N ILE A 426 -28.99 2.35 23.97
CA ILE A 426 -28.19 1.22 23.48
C ILE A 426 -28.83 -0.06 24.05
N LYS A 427 -29.32 -0.93 23.17
CA LYS A 427 -29.58 -2.35 23.48
C LYS A 427 -28.48 -3.21 22.88
#